data_AF-H8I7T5-F1
#
_entry.id   AF-H8I7T5-F1
#
_cell.length_a   1.000
_cell.length_b   1.000
_cell.length_c   1.000
_cell.angle_alpha   90.00
_cell.angle_beta   90.00
_cell.angle_gamma   90.00
#
_symmetry.space_group_name_H-M   'P 1'
#
loop_
_entity.id
_entity.type
_entity.pdbx_description
1 polymer ?
#
loop_
_entity_poly.entity_id
_entity_poly.type
_entity_poly.pdbx_seq_one_letter_code
_entity_poly.pdbx_strand_id
1 'polypeptide(L)'
;MLYAINARGEKVQATPRGIAFCPVCRRAVVARCGTCKARHWAHKHGEGCDPWFEETAWHLAWKSIVRPESCEVVIRRGKTAHRADIVGNRNTVIELQHSPIAPEEMRAREKFYGKMIWIIDAACFFGNMSFVLKDDYALMAWHYPRTALLTAKKPIYFHLPCGNIFRLECAYPKRRGHPLSGWGRFMGWKPFFHLYFSSVAKQQYSDGLQPDIIKDRRDIELSRLKFHHSSRLTPRCDCGLSPEYSNCNQIVTFSPD
;
A
#
# COMPACT_ATOMS: atom_id res chain seq x y z
N MET A 1 5.32 -3.95 16.43
CA MET A 1 4.72 -5.17 15.87
C MET A 1 3.47 -5.49 16.66
N LEU A 2 2.38 -5.88 16.00
CA LEU A 2 1.13 -6.27 16.64
C LEU A 2 1.25 -7.59 17.39
N TYR A 3 2.01 -8.53 16.84
CA TYR A 3 2.11 -9.87 17.36
C TYR A 3 3.55 -10.27 17.70
N ALA A 4 3.68 -11.01 18.79
CA ALA A 4 4.91 -11.69 19.19
C ALA A 4 4.62 -13.16 19.47
N ILE A 5 5.65 -13.92 19.84
CA ILE A 5 5.53 -15.36 20.13
C ILE A 5 5.68 -15.56 21.64
N ASN A 6 4.73 -16.23 22.29
CA ASN A 6 4.83 -16.57 23.70
C ASN A 6 5.74 -17.81 23.92
N ALA A 7 5.91 -18.22 25.18
CA ALA A 7 6.72 -19.40 25.53
C ALA A 7 6.22 -20.72 24.91
N ARG A 8 4.94 -20.80 24.53
CA ARG A 8 4.34 -21.97 23.87
C ARG A 8 4.49 -21.94 22.35
N GLY A 9 5.14 -20.92 21.78
CA GLY A 9 5.25 -20.77 20.34
C GLY A 9 4.03 -20.13 19.67
N GLU A 10 3.04 -19.68 20.45
CA GLU A 10 1.78 -19.13 19.95
C GLU A 10 1.91 -17.64 19.67
N LYS A 11 1.17 -17.18 18.66
CA LYS A 11 1.12 -15.78 18.27
C LYS A 11 0.19 -14.99 19.19
N VAL A 12 0.72 -13.98 19.87
CA VAL A 12 0.00 -13.22 20.91
C VAL A 12 0.08 -11.72 20.69
N GLN A 13 -1.01 -11.02 20.98
CA GLN A 13 -1.04 -9.55 21.02
C GLN A 13 -0.42 -9.03 22.32
N ALA A 14 -0.04 -7.74 22.32
CA ALA A 14 0.53 -7.11 23.49
C ALA A 14 -0.50 -6.96 24.61
N THR A 15 -0.20 -7.57 25.75
CA THR A 15 -0.94 -7.44 27.01
C THR A 15 -0.09 -6.73 28.06
N PRO A 16 -0.68 -5.94 28.97
CA PRO A 16 0.08 -5.32 30.05
C PRO A 16 0.92 -6.34 30.82
N ARG A 17 2.21 -6.06 31.01
CA ARG A 17 3.19 -6.96 31.66
C ARG A 17 3.37 -8.32 30.96
N GLY A 18 2.90 -8.46 29.72
CA GLY A 18 3.08 -9.68 28.95
C GLY A 18 4.55 -9.96 28.62
N ILE A 19 4.90 -11.24 28.57
CA ILE A 19 6.22 -11.73 28.18
C ILE A 19 6.07 -12.43 26.83
N ALA A 20 6.83 -11.99 25.84
CA ALA A 20 6.86 -12.59 24.52
C ALA A 20 8.22 -12.36 23.84
N PHE A 21 8.43 -13.05 22.73
CA PHE A 21 9.65 -13.05 21.94
C PHE A 21 9.39 -12.61 20.51
N CYS A 22 10.34 -11.89 19.91
CA CYS A 22 10.28 -11.51 18.52
C CYS A 22 10.22 -12.75 17.60
N PRO A 23 9.29 -12.84 16.63
CA PRO A 23 9.20 -13.99 15.73
C PRO A 23 10.38 -14.10 14.74
N VAL A 24 11.13 -13.01 14.56
CA VAL A 24 12.30 -12.94 13.66
C VAL A 24 13.57 -13.35 14.41
N CYS A 25 13.98 -12.59 15.41
CA CYS A 25 15.27 -12.76 16.10
C CYS A 25 15.19 -13.51 17.43
N ARG A 26 13.99 -13.90 17.88
CA ARG A 26 13.74 -14.63 19.15
C ARG A 26 14.15 -13.91 20.45
N ARG A 27 14.63 -12.67 20.39
CA ARG A 27 14.88 -11.85 21.59
C ARG A 27 13.57 -11.40 22.23
N ALA A 28 13.61 -11.17 23.55
CA ALA A 28 12.47 -10.69 24.31
C ALA A 28 11.99 -9.31 23.81
N VAL A 29 10.67 -9.11 23.80
CA VAL A 29 10.03 -7.85 23.43
C VAL A 29 9.22 -7.30 24.60
N VAL A 30 9.08 -5.98 24.65
CA VAL A 30 8.36 -5.25 25.70
C VAL A 30 6.97 -4.88 25.19
N ALA A 31 5.95 -5.18 25.99
CA ALA A 31 4.58 -4.72 25.73
C ALA A 31 4.47 -3.21 25.97
N ARG A 32 4.05 -2.46 24.95
CA ARG A 32 3.70 -1.04 25.04
C ARG A 32 2.18 -0.93 25.00
N CYS A 33 1.58 -0.82 26.18
CA CYS A 33 0.11 -0.85 26.37
C CYS A 33 -0.45 0.45 26.93
N GLY A 34 0.13 1.60 26.58
CA GLY A 34 -0.37 2.91 27.02
C GLY A 34 -1.77 3.23 26.50
N THR A 35 -2.43 4.22 27.09
CA THR A 35 -3.80 4.63 26.74
C THR A 35 -3.89 5.39 25.41
N CYS A 36 -2.82 6.09 25.02
CA CYS A 36 -2.83 6.95 23.82
C CYS A 36 -2.47 6.24 22.51
N LYS A 37 -1.76 5.10 22.58
CA LYS A 37 -1.28 4.37 21.39
C LYS A 37 -1.81 2.94 21.42
N ALA A 38 -2.10 2.38 20.24
CA ALA A 38 -2.49 0.99 20.14
C ALA A 38 -1.44 0.07 20.79
N ARG A 39 -1.93 -0.98 21.47
CA ARG A 39 -1.08 -1.95 22.15
C ARG A 39 -0.19 -2.66 21.13
N HIS A 40 1.11 -2.64 21.35
CA HIS A 40 2.08 -3.28 20.45
C HIS A 40 3.29 -3.82 21.22
N TRP A 41 3.96 -4.77 20.60
CA TRP A 41 5.27 -5.25 21.04
C TRP A 41 6.37 -4.41 20.41
N ALA A 42 7.39 -4.09 21.20
CA ALA A 42 8.57 -3.35 20.77
C ALA A 42 9.84 -4.05 21.25
N HIS A 43 10.89 -4.02 20.42
CA HIS A 43 12.23 -4.27 20.93
C HIS A 43 12.62 -3.15 21.91
N LYS A 44 13.65 -3.40 22.74
CA LYS A 44 14.32 -2.30 23.44
C LYS A 44 14.89 -1.31 22.41
N HIS A 45 15.06 -0.07 22.83
CA HIS A 45 15.49 1.01 21.94
C HIS A 45 16.81 0.63 21.24
N GLY A 46 16.89 0.81 19.91
CA GLY A 46 18.07 0.48 19.10
C GLY A 46 18.26 -1.00 18.79
N GLU A 47 17.44 -1.90 19.34
CA GLU A 47 17.57 -3.35 19.12
C GLU A 47 16.64 -3.90 18.03
N GLY A 48 16.06 -3.04 17.20
CA GLY A 48 15.19 -3.47 16.09
C GLY A 48 15.92 -4.47 15.18
N CYS A 49 15.33 -5.66 14.99
CA CYS A 49 15.96 -6.71 14.18
C CYS A 49 15.49 -6.74 12.72
N ASP A 50 14.55 -5.88 12.35
CA ASP A 50 13.98 -5.82 11.01
C ASP A 50 13.86 -4.34 10.60
N PRO A 51 14.70 -3.87 9.67
CA PRO A 51 14.74 -2.46 9.28
C PRO A 51 13.50 -2.04 8.46
N TRP A 52 12.74 -2.99 7.93
CA TRP A 52 11.55 -2.72 7.10
C TRP A 52 10.27 -2.47 7.91
N PHE A 53 10.38 -2.41 9.23
CA PHE A 53 9.24 -2.25 10.11
C PHE A 53 8.75 -0.80 10.17
N GLU A 54 7.49 -0.60 9.77
CA GLU A 54 6.72 0.62 9.98
C GLU A 54 5.37 0.28 10.63
N GLU A 55 4.89 1.12 11.56
CA GLU A 55 3.58 0.94 12.17
C GLU A 55 2.91 2.28 12.46
N THR A 56 1.77 2.52 11.83
CA THR A 56 0.91 3.69 12.06
C THR A 56 -0.53 3.23 12.27
N ALA A 57 -1.42 4.12 12.69
CA ALA A 57 -2.84 3.77 12.80
C ALA A 57 -3.45 3.29 11.47
N TRP A 58 -2.92 3.76 10.33
CA TRP A 58 -3.31 3.28 9.01
C TRP A 58 -2.85 1.84 8.76
N HIS A 59 -1.61 1.49 9.13
CA HIS A 59 -1.13 0.10 9.08
C HIS A 59 -1.99 -0.82 9.94
N LEU A 60 -2.30 -0.38 11.16
CA LEU A 60 -3.12 -1.15 12.11
C LEU A 60 -4.52 -1.42 11.56
N ALA A 61 -5.14 -0.44 10.90
CA ALA A 61 -6.46 -0.60 10.29
C ALA A 61 -6.44 -1.66 9.17
N TRP A 62 -5.45 -1.61 8.27
CA TRP A 62 -5.26 -2.66 7.25
C TRP A 62 -4.99 -4.04 7.85
N LYS A 63 -4.08 -4.12 8.82
CA LYS A 63 -3.74 -5.37 9.51
C LYS A 63 -4.91 -5.95 10.31
N SER A 64 -5.85 -5.12 10.77
CA SER A 64 -7.01 -5.60 11.53
C SER A 64 -7.99 -6.44 10.71
N ILE A 65 -7.96 -6.34 9.37
CA ILE A 65 -8.85 -7.05 8.44
C ILE A 65 -8.59 -8.57 8.48
N VAL A 66 -7.32 -8.96 8.59
CA VAL A 66 -6.88 -10.34 8.37
C VAL A 66 -6.70 -11.10 9.67
N ARG A 67 -6.81 -12.43 9.60
CA ARG A 67 -6.54 -13.31 10.74
C ARG A 67 -5.06 -13.23 11.15
N PRO A 68 -4.70 -13.53 12.42
CA PRO A 68 -3.33 -13.39 12.92
C PRO A 68 -2.28 -14.14 12.10
N GLU A 69 -2.64 -15.27 11.48
CA GLU A 69 -1.73 -16.10 10.67
C GLU A 69 -1.30 -15.40 9.38
N SER A 70 -2.10 -14.45 8.90
CA SER A 70 -1.87 -13.67 7.68
C SER A 70 -1.34 -12.25 7.94
N CYS A 71 -1.18 -11.83 9.19
CA CYS A 71 -0.63 -10.51 9.56
C CYS A 71 0.80 -10.65 10.05
N GLU A 72 1.75 -9.78 9.71
CA GLU A 72 3.14 -9.82 10.22
C GLU A 72 3.80 -11.21 10.06
N VAL A 73 3.72 -11.79 8.87
CA VAL A 73 4.20 -13.15 8.60
C VAL A 73 5.71 -13.12 8.38
N VAL A 74 6.46 -13.92 9.14
CA VAL A 74 7.91 -14.02 8.95
C VAL A 74 8.21 -14.87 7.72
N ILE A 75 8.84 -14.27 6.73
CA ILE A 75 9.35 -14.95 5.54
C ILE A 75 10.87 -15.07 5.70
N ARG A 76 11.39 -16.29 5.53
CA ARG A 76 12.83 -16.59 5.58
C ARG A 76 13.35 -16.95 4.18
N ARG A 77 14.51 -16.41 3.82
CA ARG A 77 15.26 -16.72 2.60
C ARG A 77 16.74 -16.82 2.95
N GLY A 78 17.27 -18.04 3.02
CA GLY A 78 18.62 -18.28 3.51
C GLY A 78 18.80 -17.76 4.94
N LYS A 79 19.80 -16.90 5.14
CA LYS A 79 20.11 -16.28 6.45
C LYS A 79 19.29 -15.03 6.76
N THR A 80 18.50 -14.53 5.80
CA THR A 80 17.72 -13.29 5.94
C THR A 80 16.26 -13.61 6.26
N ALA A 81 15.67 -12.82 7.16
CA ALA A 81 14.28 -12.94 7.56
C ALA A 81 13.65 -11.55 7.68
N HIS A 82 12.49 -11.37 7.06
CA HIS A 82 11.69 -10.13 7.15
C HIS A 82 10.24 -10.46 7.46
N ARG A 83 9.51 -9.51 8.06
CA ARG A 83 8.07 -9.65 8.28
C ARG A 83 7.30 -8.95 7.17
N ALA A 84 6.51 -9.73 6.44
CA ALA A 84 5.51 -9.19 5.53
C ALA A 84 4.36 -8.59 6.35
N ASP A 85 3.90 -7.39 6.02
CA ASP A 85 2.79 -6.76 6.74
C ASP A 85 1.53 -7.63 6.72
N ILE A 86 1.17 -8.11 5.52
CA ILE A 86 0.05 -9.02 5.30
C ILE A 86 0.43 -10.05 4.23
N VAL A 87 0.03 -11.31 4.43
CA VAL A 87 -0.01 -12.35 3.39
C VAL A 87 -1.46 -12.65 3.07
N GLY A 88 -1.88 -12.16 1.92
CA GLY A 88 -3.25 -12.24 1.41
C GLY A 88 -3.54 -13.52 0.63
N ASN A 89 -4.64 -13.47 -0.12
CA ASN A 89 -5.11 -14.53 -1.00
C ASN A 89 -3.98 -15.05 -1.90
N ARG A 90 -3.98 -16.38 -2.11
CA ARG A 90 -2.99 -17.08 -2.95
C ARG A 90 -1.54 -16.77 -2.56
N ASN A 91 -1.27 -16.59 -1.25
CA ASN A 91 0.04 -16.26 -0.69
C ASN A 91 0.66 -14.99 -1.29
N THR A 92 -0.17 -14.00 -1.64
CA THR A 92 0.32 -12.71 -2.16
C THR A 92 0.73 -11.83 -0.99
N VAL A 93 2.00 -11.42 -0.95
CA VAL A 93 2.47 -10.45 0.06
C VAL A 93 1.87 -9.09 -0.25
N ILE A 94 1.38 -8.40 0.77
CA ILE A 94 0.83 -7.04 0.68
C ILE A 94 1.67 -6.20 1.64
N GLU A 95 2.54 -5.36 1.09
CA GLU A 95 3.34 -4.42 1.87
C GLU A 95 2.61 -3.09 1.96
N LEU A 96 2.53 -2.58 3.19
CA LEU A 96 1.88 -1.31 3.50
C LEU A 96 2.97 -0.25 3.62
N GLN A 97 2.81 0.88 2.94
CA GLN A 97 3.81 1.94 2.97
C GLN A 97 3.16 3.31 3.18
N HIS A 98 3.49 3.96 4.30
CA HIS A 98 3.00 5.30 4.61
C HIS A 98 4.12 6.34 4.44
N SER A 99 5.28 6.08 5.02
CA SER A 99 6.44 6.97 4.93
C SER A 99 7.12 6.93 3.55
N PRO A 100 7.93 7.93 3.18
CA PRO A 100 8.81 7.82 2.01
C PRO A 100 9.73 6.61 2.13
N ILE A 101 9.90 5.87 1.03
CA ILE A 101 10.79 4.71 0.92
C ILE A 101 11.87 4.99 -0.12
N ALA A 102 13.10 4.55 0.13
CA ALA A 102 14.17 4.67 -0.85
C ALA A 102 13.97 3.70 -2.04
N PRO A 103 14.35 4.07 -3.27
CA PRO A 103 14.25 3.18 -4.43
C PRO A 103 14.97 1.83 -4.22
N GLU A 104 16.13 1.84 -3.57
CA GLU A 104 16.92 0.65 -3.27
C GLU A 104 16.18 -0.30 -2.33
N GLU A 105 15.53 0.25 -1.31
CA GLU A 105 14.76 -0.53 -0.35
C GLU A 105 13.53 -1.16 -1.00
N MET A 106 12.84 -0.41 -1.85
CA MET A 106 11.69 -0.94 -2.58
C MET A 106 12.11 -2.09 -3.51
N ARG A 107 13.21 -1.94 -4.27
CA ARG A 107 13.77 -3.02 -5.09
C ARG A 107 14.20 -4.23 -4.25
N ALA A 108 14.78 -4.00 -3.07
CA ALA A 108 15.18 -5.08 -2.15
C ALA A 108 13.97 -5.87 -1.64
N ARG A 109 12.90 -5.18 -1.21
CA ARG A 109 11.65 -5.80 -0.77
C ARG A 109 10.98 -6.59 -1.89
N GLU A 110 10.87 -6.01 -3.09
CA GLU A 110 10.29 -6.69 -4.25
C GLU A 110 11.07 -7.95 -4.66
N LYS A 111 12.40 -7.90 -4.61
CA LYS A 111 13.26 -9.05 -4.88
C LYS A 111 13.11 -10.13 -3.80
N PHE A 112 12.99 -9.73 -2.53
CA PHE A 112 12.90 -10.66 -1.40
C PHE A 112 11.55 -11.40 -1.37
N TYR A 113 10.45 -10.67 -1.50
CA TYR A 113 9.09 -11.24 -1.42
C TYR A 113 8.62 -11.89 -2.72
N GLY A 114 9.05 -11.37 -3.88
CA GLY A 114 8.70 -11.92 -5.19
C GLY A 114 7.24 -11.66 -5.57
N LYS A 115 6.30 -12.46 -5.07
CA LYS A 115 4.86 -12.31 -5.34
C LYS A 115 4.25 -11.34 -4.32
N MET A 116 4.20 -10.06 -4.69
CA MET A 116 3.68 -9.02 -3.81
C MET A 116 2.96 -7.89 -4.55
N ILE A 117 2.21 -7.10 -3.79
CA ILE A 117 1.68 -5.79 -4.17
C ILE A 117 2.06 -4.76 -3.12
N TRP A 118 2.03 -3.49 -3.52
CA TRP A 118 2.13 -2.34 -2.63
C TRP A 118 0.76 -1.72 -2.39
N ILE A 119 0.43 -1.45 -1.14
CA ILE A 119 -0.60 -0.47 -0.79
C ILE A 119 0.11 0.73 -0.19
N ILE A 120 -0.07 1.89 -0.79
CA ILE A 120 0.59 3.13 -0.39
C ILE A 120 -0.47 4.05 0.20
N ASP A 121 -0.21 4.59 1.39
CA ASP A 121 -1.05 5.64 1.97
C ASP A 121 -0.87 6.95 1.19
N ALA A 122 -1.91 7.34 0.44
CA ALA A 122 -1.86 8.54 -0.37
C ALA A 122 -2.24 9.81 0.39
N ALA A 123 -2.66 9.73 1.65
CA ALA A 123 -3.24 10.88 2.36
C ALA A 123 -2.34 12.11 2.36
N CYS A 124 -1.05 11.93 2.61
CA CYS A 124 -0.07 13.00 2.67
C CYS A 124 0.31 13.63 1.31
N PHE A 125 -0.09 13.06 0.18
CA PHE A 125 0.23 13.59 -1.15
C PHE A 125 -0.96 13.68 -2.11
N PHE A 126 -2.14 13.22 -1.70
CA PHE A 126 -3.37 13.32 -2.48
C PHE A 126 -3.70 14.77 -2.86
N GLY A 127 -3.34 15.73 -2.00
CA GLY A 127 -3.41 17.17 -2.27
C GLY A 127 -2.70 17.60 -3.57
N ASN A 128 -1.67 16.88 -4.00
CA ASN A 128 -0.84 17.19 -5.16
C ASN A 128 -1.20 16.37 -6.42
N MET A 129 -2.27 15.55 -6.32
CA MET A 129 -2.78 14.72 -7.40
C MET A 129 -4.09 15.30 -7.97
N SER A 130 -4.30 15.10 -9.26
CA SER A 130 -5.57 15.32 -9.96
C SER A 130 -5.88 14.14 -10.87
N PHE A 131 -7.17 13.90 -11.08
CA PHE A 131 -7.67 12.79 -11.88
C PHE A 131 -8.66 13.28 -12.93
N VAL A 132 -8.50 12.80 -14.16
CA VAL A 132 -9.52 12.93 -15.21
C VAL A 132 -10.10 11.55 -15.44
N LEU A 133 -11.39 11.40 -15.09
CA LEU A 133 -12.09 10.13 -15.23
C LEU A 133 -12.44 9.89 -16.71
N LYS A 134 -12.24 8.64 -17.13
CA LYS A 134 -12.67 8.07 -18.40
C LYS A 134 -13.54 6.84 -18.10
N ASP A 135 -14.08 6.20 -19.12
CA ASP A 135 -15.08 5.15 -18.94
C ASP A 135 -14.56 3.95 -18.13
N ASP A 136 -13.34 3.48 -18.41
CA ASP A 136 -12.76 2.31 -17.74
C ASP A 136 -11.42 2.58 -17.02
N TYR A 137 -10.86 3.79 -17.16
CA TYR A 137 -9.62 4.21 -16.50
C TYR A 137 -9.68 5.68 -16.07
N ALA A 138 -8.63 6.15 -15.40
CA ALA A 138 -8.43 7.56 -15.15
C ALA A 138 -7.00 7.99 -15.49
N LEU A 139 -6.88 9.17 -16.09
CA LEU A 139 -5.61 9.86 -16.21
C LEU A 139 -5.30 10.51 -14.87
N MET A 140 -4.03 10.47 -14.49
CA MET A 140 -3.52 10.99 -13.24
C MET A 140 -2.43 12.02 -13.55
N ALA A 141 -2.48 13.17 -12.90
CA ALA A 141 -1.35 14.11 -12.84
C ALA A 141 -0.90 14.26 -11.38
N TRP A 142 0.42 14.21 -11.15
CA TRP A 142 1.00 14.30 -9.82
C TRP A 142 2.18 15.29 -9.79
N HIS A 143 1.98 16.43 -9.13
CA HIS A 143 2.94 17.56 -9.18
C HIS A 143 4.27 17.25 -8.47
N TYR A 144 4.20 16.64 -7.30
CA TYR A 144 5.35 16.30 -6.47
C TYR A 144 5.40 14.81 -6.22
N PRO A 145 5.76 14.02 -7.25
CA PRO A 145 5.73 12.57 -7.16
C PRO A 145 6.80 12.04 -6.22
N ARG A 146 6.45 10.99 -5.47
CA ARG A 146 7.43 10.18 -4.75
C ARG A 146 8.16 9.31 -5.77
N THR A 147 9.28 9.80 -6.29
CA THR A 147 10.02 9.18 -7.41
C THR A 147 10.43 7.74 -7.14
N ALA A 148 10.66 7.36 -5.89
CA ALA A 148 10.94 5.98 -5.53
C ALA A 148 9.83 5.02 -5.99
N LEU A 149 8.55 5.38 -5.85
CA LEU A 149 7.42 4.55 -6.26
C LEU A 149 7.40 4.29 -7.77
N LEU A 150 8.00 5.16 -8.57
CA LEU A 150 8.11 4.99 -10.02
C LEU A 150 9.13 3.91 -10.41
N THR A 151 9.92 3.43 -9.45
CA THR A 151 10.88 2.34 -9.67
C THR A 151 10.31 0.96 -9.36
N ALA A 152 9.05 0.89 -8.92
CA ALA A 152 8.38 -0.35 -8.56
C ALA A 152 8.15 -1.21 -9.79
N LYS A 153 8.40 -2.51 -9.65
CA LYS A 153 8.05 -3.52 -10.66
C LYS A 153 6.81 -4.30 -10.24
N LYS A 154 6.35 -4.14 -9.00
CA LYS A 154 5.15 -4.78 -8.47
C LYS A 154 3.96 -3.82 -8.50
N PRO A 155 2.72 -4.34 -8.60
CA PRO A 155 1.53 -3.48 -8.65
C PRO A 155 1.45 -2.53 -7.46
N ILE A 156 1.13 -1.27 -7.75
CA ILE A 156 0.92 -0.23 -6.75
C ILE A 156 -0.57 0.13 -6.67
N TYR A 157 -1.08 0.16 -5.44
CA TYR A 157 -2.39 0.65 -5.09
C TYR A 157 -2.25 1.85 -4.17
N PHE A 158 -2.78 3.01 -4.57
CA PHE A 158 -2.93 4.17 -3.70
C PHE A 158 -4.22 4.02 -2.91
N HIS A 159 -4.13 3.91 -1.58
CA HIS A 159 -5.28 4.09 -0.70
C HIS A 159 -5.53 5.59 -0.53
N LEU A 160 -6.60 6.07 -1.12
CA LEU A 160 -6.95 7.49 -1.11
C LEU A 160 -7.73 7.84 0.15
N PRO A 161 -7.65 9.10 0.63
CA PRO A 161 -8.39 9.52 1.82
C PRO A 161 -9.91 9.36 1.73
N CYS A 162 -10.49 9.40 0.54
CA CYS A 162 -11.92 9.13 0.33
C CYS A 162 -12.30 7.65 0.49
N GLY A 163 -11.36 6.76 0.81
CA GLY A 163 -11.56 5.31 0.91
C GLY A 163 -11.48 4.57 -0.42
N ASN A 164 -11.39 5.29 -1.54
CA ASN A 164 -11.17 4.68 -2.85
C ASN A 164 -9.75 4.14 -2.98
N ILE A 165 -9.62 3.09 -3.78
CA ILE A 165 -8.32 2.52 -4.13
C ILE A 165 -8.06 2.83 -5.60
N PHE A 166 -6.91 3.43 -5.90
CA PHE A 166 -6.47 3.66 -7.27
C PHE A 166 -5.27 2.77 -7.58
N ARG A 167 -5.43 1.86 -8.55
CA ARG A 167 -4.34 1.04 -9.08
C ARG A 167 -3.58 1.85 -10.12
N LEU A 168 -2.30 2.12 -9.88
CA LEU A 168 -1.42 2.73 -10.86
C LEU A 168 -1.01 1.68 -11.89
N GLU A 169 -1.32 1.91 -13.17
CA GLU A 169 -0.97 1.01 -14.27
C GLU A 169 0.27 1.50 -15.02
N CYS A 170 0.39 2.81 -15.19
CA CYS A 170 1.57 3.43 -15.80
C CYS A 170 1.83 4.83 -15.24
N ALA A 171 3.11 5.18 -15.14
CA ALA A 171 3.56 6.55 -14.93
C ALA A 171 4.62 6.88 -15.98
N TYR A 172 4.44 8.00 -16.66
CA TYR A 172 5.34 8.45 -17.72
C TYR A 172 6.52 9.23 -17.12
N PRO A 173 7.68 9.29 -17.79
CA PRO A 173 8.81 10.08 -17.32
C PRO A 173 8.41 11.53 -17.01
N LYS A 174 8.76 12.00 -15.81
CA LYS A 174 8.46 13.38 -15.39
C LYS A 174 9.25 14.37 -16.23
N ARG A 175 8.57 15.32 -16.86
CA ARG A 175 9.21 16.48 -17.53
C ARG A 175 9.43 17.62 -16.54
N ARG A 176 10.52 18.37 -16.72
CA ARG A 176 10.80 19.55 -15.89
C ARG A 176 9.65 20.56 -16.05
N GLY A 177 9.17 21.12 -14.94
CA GLY A 177 8.08 22.10 -14.94
C GLY A 177 6.67 21.52 -15.06
N HIS A 178 6.52 20.22 -15.32
CA HIS A 178 5.21 19.58 -15.47
C HIS A 178 4.96 18.54 -14.36
N PRO A 179 3.68 18.31 -13.98
CA PRO A 179 3.34 17.17 -13.15
C PRO A 179 3.72 15.86 -13.85
N LEU A 180 4.00 14.84 -13.06
CA LEU A 180 4.12 13.48 -13.56
C LEU A 180 2.74 13.02 -14.05
N SER A 181 2.64 12.71 -15.33
CA SER A 181 1.45 12.10 -15.90
C SER A 181 1.50 10.59 -15.74
N GLY A 182 0.34 9.97 -15.55
CA GLY A 182 0.17 8.53 -15.55
C GLY A 182 -1.28 8.16 -15.78
N TRP A 183 -1.56 6.87 -15.75
CA TRP A 183 -2.93 6.37 -15.79
C TRP A 183 -3.08 5.13 -14.92
N GLY A 184 -4.32 4.86 -14.57
CA GLY A 184 -4.66 3.74 -13.72
C GLY A 184 -6.17 3.56 -13.61
N ARG A 185 -6.59 2.70 -12.70
CA ARG A 185 -8.00 2.34 -12.54
C ARG A 185 -8.44 2.51 -11.10
N PHE A 186 -9.60 3.12 -10.91
CA PHE A 186 -10.29 3.06 -9.63
C PHE A 186 -10.83 1.66 -9.41
N MET A 187 -10.65 1.16 -8.19
CA MET A 187 -11.15 -0.13 -7.77
C MET A 187 -12.01 0.08 -6.52
N GLY A 188 -13.25 -0.41 -6.60
CA GLY A 188 -14.11 -0.46 -5.42
C GLY A 188 -13.51 -1.40 -4.36
N TRP A 189 -13.85 -1.13 -3.09
CA TRP A 189 -13.37 -1.94 -1.96
C TRP A 189 -13.69 -3.42 -2.12
N LYS A 190 -14.94 -3.79 -2.43
CA LYS A 190 -15.37 -5.19 -2.54
C LYS A 190 -14.53 -6.00 -3.57
N PRO A 191 -14.38 -5.57 -4.83
CA PRO A 191 -13.49 -6.25 -5.78
C PRO A 191 -12.05 -6.40 -5.26
N PHE A 192 -11.48 -5.33 -4.70
CA PHE A 192 -10.12 -5.37 -4.14
C PHE A 192 -10.00 -6.35 -2.98
N PHE A 193 -10.97 -6.35 -2.08
CA PHE A 193 -11.08 -7.26 -0.95
C PHE A 193 -11.17 -8.72 -1.40
N HIS A 194 -12.03 -9.04 -2.36
CA HIS A 194 -12.13 -10.41 -2.88
C HIS A 194 -10.86 -10.86 -3.60
N LEU A 195 -10.16 -9.93 -4.25
CA LEU A 195 -8.92 -10.24 -4.94
C LEU A 195 -7.78 -10.60 -3.98
N TYR A 196 -7.68 -9.92 -2.84
CA TYR A 196 -6.51 -9.97 -1.96
C TYR A 196 -6.74 -10.45 -0.53
N PHE A 197 -7.95 -10.40 0.00
CA PHE A 197 -8.22 -10.59 1.44
C PHE A 197 -9.23 -11.69 1.78
N SER A 198 -10.20 -11.98 0.90
CA SER A 198 -11.35 -12.85 1.23
C SER A 198 -11.01 -14.20 1.85
N SER A 199 -9.92 -14.87 1.46
CA SER A 199 -9.55 -16.17 2.03
C SER A 199 -8.83 -16.06 3.38
N VAL A 200 -8.36 -14.87 3.75
CA VAL A 200 -7.55 -14.61 4.96
C VAL A 200 -8.20 -13.65 5.95
N ALA A 201 -9.33 -13.05 5.59
CA ALA A 201 -10.05 -12.09 6.41
C ALA A 201 -10.61 -12.73 7.69
N LYS A 202 -10.76 -11.91 8.74
CA LYS A 202 -11.54 -12.27 9.93
C LYS A 202 -13.02 -12.36 9.55
N GLN A 203 -13.77 -13.15 10.31
CA GLN A 203 -15.20 -13.40 10.05
C GLN A 203 -16.03 -12.11 9.94
N GLN A 204 -15.79 -11.11 10.78
CA GLN A 204 -16.53 -9.83 10.72
C GLN A 204 -16.33 -9.04 9.43
N TYR A 205 -15.34 -9.40 8.59
CA TYR A 205 -15.08 -8.78 7.29
C TYR A 205 -15.36 -9.73 6.12
N SER A 206 -15.88 -10.95 6.36
CA SER A 206 -16.06 -11.97 5.31
C SER A 206 -16.86 -11.49 4.11
N ASP A 207 -17.80 -10.57 4.35
CA ASP A 207 -18.73 -10.06 3.34
C ASP A 207 -18.18 -8.84 2.58
N GLY A 208 -16.89 -8.53 2.78
CA GLY A 208 -16.22 -7.39 2.17
C GLY A 208 -16.71 -6.05 2.72
N LEU A 209 -17.13 -6.01 3.99
CA LEU A 209 -17.37 -4.75 4.68
C LEU A 209 -16.08 -3.92 4.72
N GLN A 210 -16.16 -2.66 4.29
CA GLN A 210 -15.02 -1.76 4.34
C GLN A 210 -14.77 -1.38 5.79
N PRO A 211 -13.56 -1.63 6.34
CA PRO A 211 -13.24 -1.13 7.67
C PRO A 211 -13.19 0.39 7.63
N ASP A 212 -13.35 1.03 8.79
CA ASP A 212 -13.05 2.45 8.99
C ASP A 212 -11.53 2.70 8.93
N ILE A 213 -10.92 2.40 7.79
CA ILE A 213 -9.53 2.78 7.45
C ILE A 213 -9.48 4.28 7.13
N ILE A 214 -10.64 4.88 6.83
CA ILE A 214 -10.80 6.31 6.51
C ILE A 214 -10.56 7.13 7.77
N LYS A 215 -9.63 8.08 7.68
CA LYS A 215 -9.46 9.13 8.67
C LYS A 215 -9.80 10.47 8.06
N ASP A 216 -10.56 11.24 8.83
CA ASP A 216 -10.93 12.66 8.68
C ASP A 216 -11.99 13.00 7.59
N ARG A 217 -13.13 13.56 8.04
CA ARG A 217 -14.23 14.04 7.16
C ARG A 217 -13.75 15.12 6.18
N ARG A 218 -12.72 15.89 6.53
CA ARG A 218 -12.17 16.96 5.68
C ARG A 218 -11.57 16.43 4.38
N ASP A 219 -11.02 15.23 4.40
CA ASP A 219 -10.41 14.62 3.22
C ASP A 219 -11.46 14.07 2.23
N ILE A 220 -12.66 13.72 2.73
CA ILE A 220 -13.80 13.31 1.91
C ILE A 220 -14.30 14.49 1.06
N GLU A 221 -14.39 15.69 1.62
CA GLU A 221 -14.84 16.89 0.89
C GLU A 221 -13.84 17.33 -0.19
N LEU A 222 -12.53 17.29 0.11
CA LEU A 222 -11.46 17.59 -0.88
C LEU A 222 -11.44 16.60 -2.05
N SER A 223 -11.85 15.36 -1.84
CA SER A 223 -11.93 14.37 -2.91
C SER A 223 -12.98 14.71 -3.96
N ARG A 224 -14.10 15.36 -3.58
CA ARG A 224 -15.19 15.73 -4.50
C ARG A 224 -14.79 16.80 -5.52
N LEU A 225 -13.82 17.65 -5.18
CA LEU A 225 -13.34 18.74 -6.03
C LEU A 225 -12.29 18.31 -7.08
N LYS A 226 -11.75 17.08 -6.97
CA LYS A 226 -10.58 16.62 -7.73
C LYS A 226 -10.89 15.63 -8.86
N PHE A 227 -12.15 15.26 -9.02
CA PHE A 227 -12.62 14.40 -10.09
C PHE A 227 -13.33 15.23 -11.14
N HIS A 228 -12.63 15.58 -12.21
CA HIS A 228 -13.26 16.22 -13.35
C HIS A 228 -13.80 15.15 -14.31
N HIS A 229 -15.11 15.18 -14.55
CA HIS A 229 -15.71 14.41 -15.64
C HIS A 229 -15.47 15.16 -16.94
N SER A 230 -14.64 14.59 -17.83
CA SER A 230 -14.45 15.10 -19.18
C SER A 230 -15.34 14.30 -20.11
N SER A 231 -16.48 14.88 -20.51
CA SER A 231 -17.19 14.44 -21.71
C SER A 231 -16.36 14.86 -22.91
N ARG A 232 -15.66 13.90 -23.52
CA ARG A 232 -14.77 14.03 -24.69
C ARG A 232 -13.35 14.51 -24.38
N LEU A 233 -12.42 13.59 -24.59
CA LEU A 233 -11.14 13.73 -25.30
C LEU A 233 -10.47 12.35 -25.17
N THR A 234 -10.45 11.60 -26.26
CA THR A 234 -9.69 10.36 -26.39
C THR A 234 -8.22 10.73 -26.57
N PRO A 235 -7.27 10.08 -25.87
CA PRO A 235 -5.87 10.20 -26.24
C PRO A 235 -5.72 9.53 -27.61
N ARG A 236 -5.42 10.32 -28.65
CA ARG A 236 -4.85 9.74 -29.86
C ARG A 236 -3.39 9.46 -29.55
N CYS A 237 -3.04 8.18 -29.52
CA CYS A 237 -1.66 7.81 -29.84
C CYS A 237 -1.47 8.16 -31.32
N ASP A 238 -0.48 8.98 -31.66
CA ASP A 238 -0.10 9.23 -33.06
C ASP A 238 0.40 7.96 -33.78
N CYS A 239 0.42 6.82 -33.10
CA CYS A 239 0.70 5.52 -33.66
C CYS A 239 -0.48 4.85 -34.39
N GLY A 240 -1.70 5.40 -34.36
CA GLY A 240 -2.85 4.82 -35.07
C GLY A 240 -3.26 3.42 -34.61
N LEU A 241 -2.72 2.93 -33.50
CA LEU A 241 -3.01 1.59 -32.95
C LEU A 241 -3.87 1.72 -31.69
N SER A 242 -4.86 0.83 -31.58
CA SER A 242 -5.68 0.67 -30.39
C SER A 242 -4.82 0.28 -29.17
N PRO A 243 -5.30 0.51 -27.92
CA PRO A 243 -4.50 0.32 -26.71
C PRO A 243 -4.10 -1.13 -26.39
N GLU A 244 -4.37 -2.08 -27.28
CA GLU A 244 -4.25 -3.52 -27.01
C GLU A 244 -2.84 -4.08 -27.19
N TYR A 245 -1.83 -3.29 -27.61
CA TYR A 245 -0.47 -3.78 -27.76
C TYR A 245 0.57 -2.94 -27.01
N SER A 246 1.15 -3.60 -26.01
CA SER A 246 2.33 -3.21 -25.24
C SER A 246 3.58 -2.97 -26.12
N ASN A 247 4.46 -2.09 -25.62
CA ASN A 247 5.82 -1.74 -26.11
C ASN A 247 6.00 -0.62 -27.14
N CYS A 248 5.32 0.53 -26.98
CA CYS A 248 5.75 1.76 -27.68
C CYS A 248 6.54 2.70 -26.74
N ASN A 249 7.87 2.57 -26.75
CA ASN A 249 8.78 3.60 -26.24
C ASN A 249 8.89 4.69 -27.30
N GLN A 250 7.97 5.67 -27.41
CA GLN A 250 8.24 6.99 -28.00
C GLN A 250 7.27 8.07 -27.52
N ILE A 251 7.74 9.30 -27.68
CA ILE A 251 7.44 10.55 -26.97
C ILE A 251 6.09 11.13 -27.39
N VAL A 252 5.19 11.41 -26.43
CA VAL A 252 4.00 12.25 -26.66
C VAL A 252 4.36 13.71 -26.34
N THR A 253 4.57 14.56 -27.34
CA THR A 253 4.69 16.02 -27.17
C THR A 253 3.32 16.66 -27.32
N PHE A 254 2.99 17.59 -26.43
CA PHE A 254 1.84 18.49 -26.57
C PHE A 254 2.40 19.88 -26.89
N SER A 255 2.01 20.47 -28.01
CA SER A 255 2.14 21.91 -28.25
C SER A 255 0.84 22.58 -27.82
N PRO A 256 0.89 23.75 -27.16
CA PRO A 256 -0.28 24.61 -27.03
C PRO A 256 -0.54 25.31 -28.36
N ASP A 257 -1.81 25.44 -28.73
CA ASP A 257 -2.27 26.26 -29.86
C ASP A 257 -1.77 27.71 -29.76
#